data_AF-A0A959QQ10-F1
#
_entry.id   AF-A0A959QQ10-F1
#
_cell.length_a   1.000
_cell.length_b   1.000
_cell.length_c   1.000
_cell.angle_alpha   90.00
_cell.angle_beta   90.00
_cell.angle_gamma   90.00
#
_symmetry.space_group_name_H-M   'P 1'
#
loop_
_entity.id
_entity.type
_entity.pdbx_description
1 polymer ?
#
loop_
_entity_poly.entity_id
_entity_poly.type
_entity_poly.pdbx_seq_one_letter_code
_entity_poly.pdbx_strand_id
1 'polypeptide(L)'
;SDILDADVFLRATEILLNAALEFKDLEYLDFGSGFKVAYKKDGIKTDVEEFGQKVSDRFNAFCKTYGRELGLVFEPGKFLVSESGYFLVRVNVVKTTPSTLFVGVDSGLNHFIRPMFYGAHHEILNISNPEGRPRVYSVVGYICETDTFAANRKITEVREGDMLAFCN
;
A
#
# COMPACT_ATOMS: atom_id res chain seq x y z
N SER A 1 -2.76 3.80 6.57
CA SER A 1 -3.48 2.76 7.32
C SER A 1 -2.45 1.71 7.65
N ASP A 2 -2.11 1.64 8.93
CA ASP A 2 -0.80 1.21 9.42
C ASP A 2 -0.94 0.40 10.71
N ILE A 3 -1.82 -0.62 10.70
CA ILE A 3 -1.88 -1.56 11.82
C ILE A 3 -0.68 -2.50 11.66
N LEU A 4 0.41 -2.13 12.32
CA LEU A 4 1.68 -2.85 12.33
C LEU A 4 1.69 -4.03 13.29
N ASP A 5 0.85 -3.96 14.32
CA ASP A 5 0.98 -4.74 15.54
C ASP A 5 -0.39 -5.31 15.92
N ALA A 6 -0.45 -6.63 16.01
CA ALA A 6 -1.64 -7.34 16.46
C ALA A 6 -2.08 -6.87 17.85
N ASP A 7 -1.15 -6.45 18.72
CA ASP A 7 -1.48 -5.96 20.06
C ASP A 7 -2.15 -4.59 20.05
N VAL A 8 -1.80 -3.72 19.09
CA VAL A 8 -2.51 -2.44 18.87
C VAL A 8 -3.94 -2.72 18.43
N PHE A 9 -4.12 -3.67 17.52
CA PHE A 9 -5.44 -4.07 17.06
C PHE A 9 -6.27 -4.69 18.20
N LEU A 10 -5.69 -5.59 18.99
CA LEU A 10 -6.36 -6.19 20.12
C LEU A 10 -6.85 -5.15 21.12
N ARG A 11 -6.08 -4.07 21.37
CA ARG A 11 -6.56 -2.96 22.20
C ARG A 11 -7.77 -2.24 21.61
N ALA A 12 -7.79 -2.03 20.29
CA ALA A 12 -8.95 -1.45 19.62
C ALA A 12 -10.16 -2.42 19.65
N THR A 13 -9.91 -3.72 19.47
CA THR A 13 -10.88 -4.79 19.63
C THR A 13 -11.52 -4.75 21.01
N GLU A 14 -10.75 -4.62 22.10
CA GLU A 14 -11.31 -4.51 23.45
C GLU A 14 -12.29 -3.35 23.61
N ILE A 15 -11.99 -2.19 23.01
CA ILE A 15 -12.88 -1.03 23.06
C ILE A 15 -14.20 -1.36 22.36
N LEU A 16 -14.14 -1.97 21.17
CA LEU A 16 -15.33 -2.35 20.42
C LEU A 16 -16.15 -3.43 21.15
N LEU A 17 -15.48 -4.45 21.70
CA LEU A 17 -16.13 -5.53 22.45
C LEU A 17 -16.82 -5.02 23.72
N ASN A 18 -16.21 -4.08 24.43
CA ASN A 18 -16.85 -3.46 25.59
C ASN A 18 -18.08 -2.65 25.20
N ALA A 19 -17.99 -1.86 24.12
CA ALA A 19 -19.14 -1.13 23.60
C ALA A 19 -20.26 -2.07 23.11
N ALA A 20 -19.91 -3.23 22.54
CA ALA A 20 -20.86 -4.22 22.04
C ALA A 20 -21.79 -4.77 23.14
N LEU A 21 -21.36 -4.79 24.40
CA LEU A 21 -22.20 -5.24 25.53
C LEU A 21 -23.42 -4.33 25.78
N GLU A 22 -23.39 -3.09 25.31
CA GLU A 22 -24.51 -2.14 25.42
C GLU A 22 -25.65 -2.46 24.43
N PHE A 23 -25.43 -3.37 23.48
CA PHE A 23 -26.39 -3.75 22.44
C PHE A 23 -26.86 -5.19 22.64
N LYS A 24 -28.18 -5.42 22.63
CA LYS A 24 -28.78 -6.70 23.06
C LYS A 24 -28.93 -7.76 21.97
N ASP A 25 -29.02 -7.34 20.71
CA ASP A 25 -29.40 -8.21 19.59
C ASP A 25 -28.38 -8.16 18.44
N LEU A 26 -27.09 -8.14 18.77
CA LEU A 26 -26.04 -8.14 17.76
C LEU A 26 -26.04 -9.46 16.97
N GLU A 27 -25.72 -9.34 15.68
CA GLU A 27 -25.53 -10.49 14.77
C GLU A 27 -24.08 -10.61 14.32
N TYR A 28 -23.35 -9.50 14.24
CA TYR A 28 -21.93 -9.46 13.87
C TYR A 28 -21.25 -8.23 14.47
N LEU A 29 -19.92 -8.28 14.51
CA LEU A 29 -19.06 -7.12 14.76
C LEU A 29 -18.10 -6.96 13.59
N ASP A 30 -18.04 -5.74 13.09
CA ASP A 30 -17.15 -5.36 12.00
C ASP A 30 -15.96 -4.59 12.56
N PHE A 31 -14.76 -5.12 12.33
CA PHE A 31 -13.52 -4.52 12.77
C PHE A 31 -12.82 -3.72 11.64
N GLY A 32 -13.48 -3.59 10.50
CA GLY A 32 -13.00 -2.89 9.33
C GLY A 32 -11.74 -3.52 8.77
N SER A 33 -10.78 -2.67 8.43
CA SER A 33 -9.53 -3.07 7.76
C SER A 33 -8.30 -2.74 8.60
N GLY A 34 -7.15 -2.65 7.95
CA GLY A 34 -5.91 -2.16 8.56
C GLY A 34 -4.69 -3.01 8.27
N PHE A 35 -4.88 -4.15 7.61
CA PHE A 35 -3.81 -5.04 7.16
C PHE A 35 -2.80 -4.30 6.29
N LYS A 36 -1.54 -4.29 6.74
CA LYS A 36 -0.46 -3.58 6.07
C LYS A 36 0.20 -4.48 5.03
N VAL A 37 0.44 -3.88 3.87
CA VAL A 37 1.19 -4.45 2.75
C VAL A 37 2.54 -3.76 2.70
N ALA A 38 3.60 -4.54 2.46
CA ALA A 38 4.94 -4.03 2.32
C ALA A 38 5.12 -3.28 0.99
N TYR A 39 5.49 -2.00 1.07
CA TYR A 39 5.83 -1.13 -0.08
C TYR A 39 7.28 -1.29 -0.57
N LYS A 40 8.07 -2.08 0.16
CA LYS A 40 9.51 -2.30 -0.04
C LYS A 40 9.80 -3.76 0.28
N LYS A 41 10.86 -4.28 -0.33
CA LYS A 41 11.27 -5.70 -0.19
C LYS A 41 11.39 -6.18 1.26
N ASP A 42 11.81 -5.30 2.17
CA ASP A 42 11.96 -5.58 3.61
C ASP A 42 10.96 -4.79 4.47
N GLY A 43 9.84 -4.37 3.87
CA GLY A 43 8.79 -3.64 4.57
C GLY A 43 8.02 -4.52 5.55
N ILE A 44 7.55 -3.93 6.65
CA ILE A 44 6.69 -4.62 7.60
C ILE A 44 5.34 -4.92 6.93
N LYS A 45 4.94 -6.19 6.96
CA LYS A 45 3.63 -6.68 6.57
C LYS A 45 2.92 -7.28 7.78
N THR A 46 1.59 -7.29 7.75
CA THR A 46 0.81 -7.98 8.80
C THR A 46 0.96 -9.49 8.63
N ASP A 47 1.31 -10.19 9.72
CA ASP A 47 1.15 -11.64 9.79
C ASP A 47 -0.33 -11.95 10.02
N VAL A 48 -1.03 -12.28 8.94
CA VAL A 48 -2.48 -12.50 8.98
C VAL A 48 -2.84 -13.78 9.75
N GLU A 49 -1.96 -14.78 9.76
CA GLU A 49 -2.21 -16.03 10.46
C GLU A 49 -2.11 -15.83 11.98
N GLU A 50 -1.02 -15.21 12.46
CA GLU A 50 -0.87 -14.90 13.88
C GLU A 50 -1.97 -13.96 14.38
N PHE A 51 -2.27 -12.94 13.58
CA PHE A 51 -3.35 -12.00 13.85
C PHE A 51 -4.71 -12.70 13.94
N GLY A 52 -5.03 -13.52 12.93
CA GLY A 52 -6.29 -14.24 12.83
C GLY A 52 -6.50 -15.15 14.02
N GLN A 53 -5.45 -15.86 14.46
CA GLN A 53 -5.50 -16.72 15.64
C GLN A 53 -5.84 -15.93 16.91
N LYS A 54 -5.08 -14.87 17.21
CA LYS A 54 -5.27 -14.06 18.44
C LYS A 54 -6.65 -13.40 18.49
N VAL A 55 -7.10 -12.82 17.37
CA VAL A 55 -8.41 -12.15 17.31
C VAL A 55 -9.55 -13.15 17.39
N SER A 56 -9.45 -14.31 16.71
CA SER A 56 -10.47 -15.36 16.77
C SER A 56 -10.62 -15.91 18.19
N ASP A 57 -9.51 -16.18 18.89
CA ASP A 57 -9.55 -16.67 20.28
C ASP A 57 -10.25 -15.67 21.20
N ARG A 58 -9.91 -14.38 21.08
CA ARG A 58 -10.51 -13.33 21.90
C ARG A 58 -11.99 -13.09 21.57
N PHE A 59 -12.34 -13.13 20.29
CA PHE A 59 -13.72 -12.94 19.82
C PHE A 59 -14.63 -14.11 20.22
N ASN A 60 -14.14 -15.34 20.12
CA ASN A 60 -14.87 -16.52 20.58
C ASN A 60 -15.09 -16.50 22.10
N ALA A 61 -14.10 -16.03 22.87
CA ALA A 61 -14.28 -15.79 24.31
C ALA A 61 -15.35 -14.72 24.59
N PHE A 62 -15.39 -13.64 23.79
CA PHE A 62 -16.45 -12.64 23.90
C PHE A 62 -17.83 -13.20 23.60
N CYS A 63 -18.00 -13.98 22.54
CA CYS A 63 -19.30 -14.58 22.18
C CYS A 63 -19.88 -15.42 23.33
N LYS A 64 -19.02 -16.13 24.09
CA LYS A 64 -19.44 -16.87 25.29
C LYS A 64 -19.99 -15.94 26.38
N THR A 65 -19.34 -14.80 26.62
CA THR A 65 -19.80 -13.79 27.59
C THR A 65 -21.06 -13.07 27.12
N TYR A 66 -21.15 -12.77 25.83
CA TYR A 66 -22.30 -12.13 25.20
C TYR A 66 -23.53 -13.05 25.18
N GLY A 67 -23.32 -14.37 25.15
CA GLY A 67 -24.39 -15.38 25.18
C GLY A 67 -24.97 -15.73 23.81
N ARG A 68 -24.30 -15.32 22.72
CA ARG A 68 -24.72 -15.58 21.33
C ARG A 68 -23.49 -15.71 20.43
N GLU A 69 -23.60 -16.56 19.40
CA GLU A 69 -22.62 -16.58 18.31
C GLU A 69 -22.81 -15.35 17.41
N LEU A 70 -21.72 -14.64 17.16
CA LEU A 70 -21.69 -13.43 16.33
C LEU A 70 -20.81 -13.68 15.10
N GLY A 71 -21.10 -13.00 14.00
CA GLY A 71 -20.21 -12.90 12.86
C GLY A 71 -18.99 -12.02 13.17
N LEU A 72 -17.81 -12.49 12.82
CA LEU A 72 -16.57 -11.70 12.84
C LEU A 72 -16.31 -11.19 11.41
N VAL A 73 -16.36 -9.87 11.21
CA VAL A 73 -16.27 -9.24 9.88
C VAL A 73 -15.01 -8.37 9.76
N PHE A 74 -14.38 -8.45 8.59
CA PHE A 74 -13.25 -7.63 8.18
C PHE A 74 -13.45 -7.14 6.74
N GLU A 75 -12.91 -5.96 6.44
CA GLU A 75 -13.02 -5.27 5.15
C GLU A 75 -11.63 -5.02 4.51
N PRO A 76 -10.83 -6.06 4.19
CA PRO A 76 -9.51 -5.88 3.60
C PRO A 76 -9.60 -5.33 2.16
N GLY A 77 -9.43 -4.03 1.97
CA GLY A 77 -9.34 -3.44 0.63
C GLY A 77 -7.94 -3.59 0.06
N LYS A 78 -7.06 -2.67 0.47
CA LYS A 78 -5.68 -2.58 -0.03
C LYS A 78 -4.92 -3.91 0.05
N PHE A 79 -5.10 -4.67 1.14
CA PHE A 79 -4.39 -5.93 1.35
C PHE A 79 -4.65 -6.97 0.25
N LEU A 80 -5.87 -7.02 -0.28
CA LEU A 80 -6.22 -7.99 -1.33
C LEU A 80 -5.69 -7.57 -2.71
N VAL A 81 -5.73 -6.28 -3.03
CA VAL A 81 -5.54 -5.79 -4.40
C VAL A 81 -4.20 -5.09 -4.63
N SER A 82 -3.42 -4.84 -3.59
CA SER A 82 -2.21 -4.04 -3.75
C SER A 82 -1.16 -4.73 -4.62
N GLU A 83 -0.92 -6.02 -4.40
CA GLU A 83 0.12 -6.76 -5.11
C GLU A 83 -0.42 -7.44 -6.38
N SER A 84 -1.68 -7.18 -6.76
CA SER A 84 -2.32 -7.84 -7.89
C SER A 84 -1.98 -7.22 -9.25
N GLY A 85 -1.13 -6.19 -9.30
CA GLY A 85 -0.77 -5.55 -10.55
C GLY A 85 0.34 -4.50 -10.43
N TYR A 86 0.82 -4.06 -11.58
CA TYR A 86 1.82 -3.03 -11.74
C TYR A 86 1.26 -1.87 -12.54
N PHE A 87 1.71 -0.65 -12.25
CA PHE A 87 1.39 0.51 -13.06
C PHE A 87 2.52 0.72 -14.08
N LEU A 88 2.22 0.49 -15.36
CA LEU A 88 3.19 0.57 -16.46
C LEU A 88 3.08 1.91 -17.17
N VAL A 89 4.22 2.52 -17.47
CA VAL A 89 4.31 3.77 -18.24
C VAL A 89 5.44 3.66 -19.25
N ARG A 90 5.32 4.39 -20.36
CA ARG A 90 6.39 4.58 -21.34
C ARG A 90 7.14 5.86 -21.06
N VAL A 91 8.45 5.82 -21.26
CA VAL A 91 9.30 7.00 -21.20
C VAL A 91 9.15 7.81 -22.49
N ASN A 92 8.77 9.08 -22.34
CA ASN A 92 8.66 10.02 -23.45
C ASN A 92 9.95 10.79 -23.69
N VAL A 93 10.58 11.29 -22.61
CA VAL A 93 11.77 12.13 -22.71
C VAL A 93 12.73 11.87 -21.55
N VAL A 94 14.02 11.85 -21.84
CA VAL A 94 15.08 11.84 -20.83
C VAL A 94 15.85 13.14 -20.90
N LYS A 95 15.69 14.00 -19.89
CA LYS A 95 16.27 15.35 -19.86
C LYS A 95 17.31 15.48 -18.76
N THR A 96 18.55 15.76 -19.16
CA THR A 96 19.64 16.03 -18.22
C THR A 96 19.69 17.53 -17.90
N THR A 97 19.68 17.86 -16.62
CA THR A 97 20.03 19.20 -16.11
C THR A 97 21.34 19.10 -15.32
N PRO A 98 21.97 20.23 -14.96
CA PRO A 98 23.21 20.21 -14.17
C PRO A 98 23.08 19.48 -12.82
N SER A 99 21.87 19.43 -12.25
CA SER A 99 21.61 18.88 -10.92
C SER A 99 20.84 17.56 -10.93
N THR A 100 20.12 17.22 -12.00
CA THR A 100 19.16 16.09 -12.00
C THR A 100 18.95 15.52 -13.40
N LEU A 101 18.79 14.20 -13.50
CA LEU A 101 18.28 13.56 -14.71
C LEU A 101 16.77 13.34 -14.54
N PHE A 102 15.99 13.98 -15.41
CA PHE A 102 14.55 13.82 -15.44
C PHE A 102 14.14 12.76 -16.45
N VAL A 103 13.17 11.93 -16.05
CA VAL A 103 12.48 10.99 -16.92
C VAL A 103 11.02 11.44 -16.97
N GLY A 104 10.61 11.99 -18.11
CA GLY A 104 9.22 12.31 -18.39
C GLY A 104 8.51 11.10 -18.98
N VAL A 105 7.36 10.73 -18.41
CA VAL A 105 6.58 9.54 -18.83
C VAL A 105 5.24 9.90 -19.47
N ASP A 106 4.62 8.95 -20.14
CA ASP A 106 3.29 9.07 -20.79
C ASP A 106 2.11 8.95 -19.81
N SER A 107 2.33 9.30 -18.54
CA SER A 107 1.32 9.35 -17.49
C SER A 107 1.45 10.60 -16.62
N GLY A 108 0.48 10.83 -15.73
CA GLY A 108 0.52 11.86 -14.71
C GLY A 108 -0.29 11.49 -13.47
N LEU A 109 -0.34 12.41 -12.52
CA LEU A 109 -1.09 12.28 -11.26
C LEU A 109 -2.57 11.97 -11.48
N ASN A 110 -3.13 12.27 -12.65
CA ASN A 110 -4.50 11.92 -13.03
C ASN A 110 -4.73 10.41 -13.10
N HIS A 111 -3.69 9.61 -13.40
CA HIS A 111 -3.77 8.15 -13.40
C HIS A 111 -3.26 7.56 -12.09
N PHE A 112 -2.19 8.13 -11.52
CA PHE A 112 -1.57 7.60 -10.31
C PHE A 112 -1.17 8.70 -9.33
N ILE A 113 -2.19 9.22 -8.63
CA ILE A 113 -2.09 10.39 -7.75
C ILE A 113 -1.27 10.18 -6.47
N ARG A 114 -1.06 8.92 -6.07
CA ARG A 114 -0.59 8.57 -4.71
C ARG A 114 0.77 9.15 -4.35
N PRO A 115 1.80 9.16 -5.23
CA PRO A 115 3.08 9.77 -4.89
C PRO A 115 2.96 11.27 -4.62
N MET A 116 2.14 11.97 -5.41
CA MET A 116 1.95 13.42 -5.26
C MET A 116 1.10 13.80 -4.05
N PHE A 117 0.01 13.06 -3.81
CA PHE A 117 -0.97 13.44 -2.79
C PHE A 117 -0.65 12.88 -1.40
N TYR A 118 -0.05 11.68 -1.34
CA TYR A 118 0.28 11.01 -0.08
C TYR A 118 1.78 10.90 0.19
N GLY A 119 2.65 11.35 -0.73
CA GLY A 119 4.08 11.07 -0.64
C GLY A 119 4.40 9.57 -0.71
N ALA A 120 3.51 8.76 -1.31
CA ALA A 120 3.63 7.31 -1.33
C ALA A 120 4.88 6.87 -2.12
N HIS A 121 5.69 6.03 -1.49
CA HIS A 121 6.84 5.42 -2.15
C HIS A 121 6.38 4.21 -2.97
N HIS A 122 6.78 4.18 -4.25
CA HIS A 122 6.64 3.05 -5.14
C HIS A 122 7.99 2.71 -5.74
N GLU A 123 8.37 1.43 -5.73
CA GLU A 123 9.57 0.99 -6.42
C GLU A 123 9.35 1.12 -7.93
N ILE A 124 10.35 1.64 -8.65
CA ILE A 124 10.27 1.85 -10.10
C ILE A 124 11.35 1.00 -10.76
N LEU A 125 10.93 0.08 -11.61
CA LEU A 125 11.81 -0.83 -12.35
C LEU A 125 11.76 -0.47 -13.83
N ASN A 126 12.91 -0.40 -14.49
CA ASN A 126 12.95 -0.38 -15.95
C ASN A 126 12.90 -1.82 -16.46
N ILE A 127 11.74 -2.23 -16.97
CA ILE A 127 11.50 -3.59 -17.47
C ILE A 127 12.00 -3.78 -18.90
N SER A 128 12.30 -2.69 -19.62
CA SER A 128 12.93 -2.74 -20.95
C SER A 128 14.46 -2.88 -20.87
N ASN A 129 15.08 -2.44 -19.77
CA ASN A 129 16.53 -2.51 -19.56
C ASN A 129 16.87 -2.95 -18.11
N PRO A 130 16.53 -4.19 -17.72
CA PRO A 130 16.66 -4.65 -16.34
C PRO A 130 18.10 -4.83 -15.86
N GLU A 131 19.06 -5.01 -16.78
CA GLU A 131 20.49 -5.18 -16.46
C GLU A 131 21.30 -3.90 -16.69
N GLY A 132 20.63 -2.80 -17.04
CA GLY A 132 21.27 -1.51 -17.30
C GLY A 132 22.01 -0.96 -16.07
N ARG A 133 23.09 -0.22 -16.31
CA ARG A 133 23.84 0.41 -15.21
C ARG A 133 22.92 1.37 -14.43
N PRO A 134 22.79 1.23 -13.10
CA PRO A 134 21.93 2.10 -12.32
C PRO A 134 22.37 3.57 -12.37
N ARG A 135 21.43 4.48 -12.52
CA ARG A 135 21.61 5.94 -12.39
C ARG A 135 20.50 6.52 -11.52
N VAL A 136 20.68 7.76 -11.07
CA VAL A 136 19.71 8.47 -10.24
C VAL A 136 18.83 9.35 -11.13
N TYR A 137 17.52 9.18 -11.03
CA TYR A 137 16.52 9.91 -11.81
C TYR A 137 15.43 10.53 -10.93
N SER A 138 14.84 11.61 -11.42
CA SER A 138 13.54 12.10 -10.98
C SER A 138 12.51 11.79 -12.06
N VAL A 139 11.50 10.98 -11.72
CA VAL A 139 10.45 10.53 -12.63
C VAL A 139 9.24 11.46 -12.49
N VAL A 140 8.85 12.09 -13.59
CA VAL A 140 7.80 13.11 -13.66
C VAL A 140 6.79 12.76 -14.74
N GLY A 141 5.54 13.17 -14.56
CA GLY A 141 4.47 13.02 -15.53
C GLY A 141 4.38 14.17 -16.51
N TYR A 142 3.34 14.13 -17.35
CA TYR A 142 3.12 15.10 -18.44
C TYR A 142 2.26 16.29 -18.06
N ILE A 143 1.68 16.34 -16.84
CA ILE A 143 0.80 17.44 -16.45
C ILE A 143 1.65 18.68 -16.15
N CYS A 144 1.21 19.85 -16.61
CA CYS A 144 1.86 21.14 -16.37
C CYS A 144 1.66 21.65 -14.93
N GLU A 145 1.87 20.77 -13.95
CA GLU A 145 1.94 21.10 -12.53
C GLU A 145 3.00 20.26 -11.83
N THR A 146 3.06 20.34 -10.50
CA THR A 146 3.91 19.43 -9.73
C THR A 146 3.38 18.00 -9.91
N ASP A 147 3.92 17.31 -10.90
CA ASP A 147 3.52 15.97 -11.32
C ASP A 147 4.71 15.01 -11.16
N THR A 148 5.19 14.88 -9.93
CA THR A 148 6.39 14.10 -9.60
C THR A 148 5.98 12.75 -9.03
N PHE A 149 6.29 11.67 -9.75
CA PHE A 149 6.09 10.32 -9.23
C PHE A 149 7.20 9.91 -8.27
N ALA A 150 8.44 10.30 -8.54
CA ALA A 150 9.55 10.04 -7.62
C ALA A 150 10.71 11.00 -7.83
N ALA A 151 11.40 11.34 -6.75
CA ALA A 151 12.60 12.17 -6.78
C ALA A 151 13.83 11.34 -6.36
N ASN A 152 14.95 11.54 -7.06
CA ASN A 152 16.25 10.95 -6.75
C ASN A 152 16.23 9.42 -6.56
N ARG A 153 15.52 8.70 -7.43
CA ARG A 153 15.46 7.23 -7.41
C ARG A 153 16.57 6.61 -8.22
N LYS A 154 17.19 5.58 -7.66
CA LYS A 154 18.17 4.75 -8.37
C LYS A 154 17.40 3.73 -9.21
N ILE A 155 17.45 3.90 -10.53
CA ILE A 155 16.78 3.01 -11.51
C ILE A 155 17.86 2.58 -12.51
N THR A 156 17.73 1.38 -13.09
CA THR A 156 18.59 0.96 -14.20
C THR A 156 18.46 1.95 -15.36
N GLU A 157 19.53 2.09 -16.16
CA GLU A 157 19.60 3.12 -17.20
C GLU A 157 18.31 3.22 -18.03
N VAL A 158 17.76 4.43 -18.14
CA VAL A 158 16.48 4.72 -18.79
C VAL A 158 16.71 5.44 -20.11
N ARG A 159 16.01 5.01 -21.16
CA ARG A 159 16.03 5.58 -22.50
C ARG A 159 14.61 5.96 -22.94
N GLU A 160 14.51 6.86 -23.91
CA GLU A 160 13.21 7.17 -24.54
C GLU A 160 12.62 5.91 -25.17
N GLY A 161 11.32 5.69 -24.96
CA GLY A 161 10.60 4.51 -25.41
C GLY A 161 10.62 3.32 -24.45
N ASP A 162 11.50 3.32 -23.44
CA ASP A 162 11.53 2.26 -22.40
C ASP A 162 10.22 2.20 -21.61
N MET A 163 9.90 1.00 -21.12
CA MET A 163 8.77 0.79 -20.22
C MET A 163 9.26 0.75 -18.77
N LEU A 164 8.64 1.57 -17.92
CA LEU A 164 8.84 1.55 -16.48
C LEU A 164 7.65 0.91 -15.79
N ALA A 165 7.91 0.08 -14.78
CA ALA A 165 6.92 -0.53 -13.93
C ALA A 165 7.01 0.04 -12.51
N PHE A 166 5.89 0.55 -12.03
CA PHE A 166 5.71 0.96 -10.64
C PHE A 166 5.13 -0.23 -9.85
N CYS A 167 5.89 -0.71 -8.86
CA CYS A 167 5.42 -1.70 -7.89
C CYS A 167 4.56 -1.04 -6.83
N ASN A 168 3.67 -1.82 -6.18
CA ASN A 168 2.92 -1.28 -5.06
C ASN A 168 3.82 -0.99 -3.88
#